data_AF-A0A6P4E6Q9-F1
#
_entry.id   AF-A0A6P4E6Q9-F1
#
_cell.length_a   1.000
_cell.length_b   1.000
_cell.length_c   1.000
_cell.angle_alpha   90.00
_cell.angle_beta   90.00
_cell.angle_gamma   90.00
#
_symmetry.space_group_name_H-M   'P 1'
#
loop_
_entity.id
_entity.type
_entity.pdbx_description
1 polymer ?
#
loop_
_entity_poly.entity_id
_entity_poly.type
_entity_poly.pdbx_seq_one_letter_code
_entity_poly.pdbx_strand_id
1 'polypeptide(L)'
;MNPVTSSSVAELAQNGEGFETDASKVAEHQEYADALSMSGRGRKRIWSRRSCDVRKVISVGAIFIALLLVIGAIYMHLNQKHRLGRLNIPPKKNEDFNVVTAAGVAAQTITTFQPSTSQPSAECLACIATTATNNVPATCTNRGRGKEPCGIYRISYDYWQDTLGLIHPEDSLAQDYKECVVDRECAERIVRSYVERYDWDCNGDGRIECRDHVILHMRGPGGCRRRESLEDEHKSRMEKCFKYMDII
;
A
#
# COMPACT_ATOMS: atom_id res chain seq x y z
N MET A 1 17.35 -52.72 -54.85
CA MET A 1 17.80 -51.32 -54.95
C MET A 1 18.09 -50.83 -53.55
N ASN A 2 19.32 -50.36 -53.35
CA ASN A 2 19.92 -50.07 -52.05
C ASN A 2 19.18 -48.97 -51.27
N PRO A 3 19.14 -49.05 -49.94
CA PRO A 3 19.03 -47.91 -49.03
C PRO A 3 20.43 -47.37 -48.73
N VAL A 4 20.64 -46.06 -48.54
CA VAL A 4 21.82 -45.58 -47.80
C VAL A 4 21.49 -44.31 -47.02
N THR A 5 21.69 -44.45 -45.72
CA THR A 5 21.75 -43.47 -44.64
C THR A 5 23.08 -42.72 -44.57
N SER A 6 23.01 -41.47 -44.09
CA SER A 6 23.90 -40.85 -43.09
C SER A 6 25.35 -40.44 -43.41
N SER A 7 25.63 -39.17 -43.06
CA SER A 7 26.80 -38.62 -42.33
C SER A 7 28.23 -38.76 -42.90
N SER A 8 28.95 -37.64 -43.04
CA SER A 8 30.02 -37.22 -42.11
C SER A 8 30.95 -36.16 -42.74
N VAL A 9 31.47 -35.30 -41.87
CA VAL A 9 32.54 -34.30 -42.06
C VAL A 9 33.92 -34.98 -41.91
N ALA A 10 34.95 -34.32 -42.47
CA ALA A 10 36.41 -34.62 -42.50
C ALA A 10 36.83 -35.51 -43.70
N GLU A 11 37.82 -35.18 -44.55
CA GLU A 11 39.23 -34.84 -44.30
C GLU A 11 39.91 -34.22 -45.56
N LEU A 12 40.93 -33.37 -45.30
CA LEU A 12 42.24 -33.17 -45.99
C LEU A 12 42.29 -32.93 -47.53
N ALA A 13 42.76 -31.78 -48.04
CA ALA A 13 44.14 -31.22 -48.11
C ALA A 13 45.07 -31.92 -49.13
N GLN A 14 45.41 -31.23 -50.23
CA GLN A 14 46.70 -31.38 -50.94
C GLN A 14 47.06 -30.14 -51.79
N ASN A 15 48.36 -29.84 -51.77
CA ASN A 15 49.09 -28.64 -52.19
C ASN A 15 49.59 -28.66 -53.66
N GLY A 16 50.04 -27.49 -54.13
CA GLY A 16 51.15 -27.30 -55.10
C GLY A 16 50.72 -27.01 -56.55
N GLU A 17 51.38 -26.19 -57.37
CA GLU A 17 52.49 -25.23 -57.29
C GLU A 17 52.63 -24.60 -58.71
N GLY A 18 53.28 -23.43 -58.85
CA GLY A 18 53.75 -22.83 -60.13
C GLY A 18 52.92 -21.64 -60.63
N PHE A 19 53.18 -20.40 -60.20
CA PHE A 19 54.18 -19.42 -60.70
C PHE A 19 54.10 -19.12 -62.20
N GLU A 20 53.54 -17.96 -62.54
CA GLU A 20 54.16 -17.07 -63.52
C GLU A 20 53.85 -15.61 -63.16
N THR A 21 54.91 -14.87 -62.86
CA THR A 21 54.90 -13.46 -62.47
C THR A 21 54.80 -12.57 -63.70
N ASP A 22 53.83 -11.67 -63.73
CA ASP A 22 53.90 -10.50 -64.58
C ASP A 22 53.86 -9.23 -63.72
N ALA A 23 54.92 -8.43 -63.83
CA ALA A 23 55.28 -7.30 -62.97
C ALA A 23 54.37 -6.08 -63.15
N SER A 24 53.37 -6.14 -64.04
CA SER A 24 52.47 -5.02 -64.34
C SER A 24 51.29 -4.84 -63.36
N LYS A 25 51.05 -5.79 -62.43
CA LYS A 25 49.98 -5.68 -61.39
C LYS A 25 50.47 -5.18 -60.03
N VAL A 26 51.76 -4.86 -59.90
CA VAL A 26 52.38 -4.52 -58.60
C VAL A 26 52.23 -3.04 -58.24
N ALA A 27 51.96 -2.15 -59.20
CA ALA A 27 51.84 -0.71 -58.92
C ALA A 27 50.47 -0.29 -58.34
N GLU A 28 49.37 -0.98 -58.67
CA GLU A 28 48.02 -0.61 -58.18
C GLU A 28 47.69 -1.20 -56.80
N HIS A 29 48.41 -2.24 -56.37
CA HIS A 29 48.20 -2.89 -55.07
C HIS A 29 49.13 -2.40 -53.94
N GLN A 30 50.08 -1.52 -54.23
CA GLN A 30 50.94 -0.91 -53.21
C GLN A 30 50.23 0.26 -52.49
N GLU A 31 49.42 1.05 -53.23
CA GLU A 31 48.65 2.17 -52.65
C GLU A 31 47.55 1.68 -51.69
N TYR A 32 46.95 0.52 -52.00
CA TYR A 32 45.94 -0.10 -51.13
C TYR A 32 46.52 -0.70 -49.84
N ALA A 33 47.76 -1.23 -49.91
CA ALA A 33 48.45 -1.79 -48.74
C ALA A 33 48.97 -0.70 -47.79
N ASP A 34 49.40 0.45 -48.32
CA ASP A 34 49.83 1.59 -47.49
C ASP A 34 48.65 2.34 -46.85
N ALA A 35 47.48 2.38 -47.51
CA ALA A 35 46.26 2.92 -46.92
C ALA A 35 45.73 2.08 -45.73
N LEU A 36 45.96 0.76 -45.72
CA LEU A 36 45.58 -0.11 -44.60
C LEU A 36 46.56 -0.10 -43.43
N SER A 37 47.84 0.23 -43.67
CA SER A 37 48.88 0.35 -42.62
C SER A 37 48.71 1.62 -41.76
N MET A 38 48.14 2.70 -42.30
CA MET A 38 47.95 3.96 -41.56
C MET A 38 46.77 4.01 -40.58
N SER A 39 45.92 2.97 -40.53
CA SER A 39 44.80 2.91 -39.55
C SER A 39 45.12 2.15 -38.26
N GLY A 40 46.29 1.52 -38.16
CA GLY A 40 46.61 0.55 -37.10
C GLY A 40 47.39 1.08 -35.89
N ARG A 41 47.86 2.34 -35.90
CA ARG A 41 48.69 2.89 -34.80
C ARG A 41 48.32 4.34 -34.49
N GLY A 42 47.26 4.54 -33.71
CA GLY A 42 47.02 5.89 -33.21
C GLY A 42 45.73 6.20 -32.47
N ARG A 43 45.07 5.28 -31.75
CA ARG A 43 43.92 5.69 -30.88
C ARG A 43 43.43 4.74 -29.79
N LYS A 44 44.22 3.76 -29.33
CA LYS A 44 43.74 2.80 -28.30
C LYS A 44 44.27 3.00 -26.87
N ARG A 45 45.18 3.95 -26.61
CA ARG A 45 45.74 4.16 -25.25
C ARG A 45 45.20 5.38 -24.47
N ILE A 46 44.44 6.28 -25.08
CA ILE A 46 43.92 7.50 -24.39
C ILE A 46 42.41 7.40 -24.09
N TRP A 47 41.68 6.51 -24.76
CA TRP A 47 40.22 6.36 -24.61
C TRP A 47 39.79 5.21 -23.68
N SER A 48 40.71 4.49 -23.04
CA SER A 48 40.37 3.55 -21.97
C SER A 48 40.34 4.22 -20.59
N ARG A 49 41.18 5.23 -20.35
CA ARG A 49 41.31 5.89 -19.04
C ARG A 49 40.11 6.80 -18.73
N ARG A 50 39.64 7.61 -19.70
CA ARG A 50 38.43 8.45 -19.55
C ARG A 50 37.14 7.62 -19.51
N SER A 51 37.05 6.53 -20.28
CA SER A 51 35.87 5.66 -20.32
C SER A 51 35.71 4.83 -19.03
N CYS A 52 36.81 4.35 -18.44
CA CYS A 52 36.77 3.71 -17.12
C CYS A 52 36.38 4.69 -15.99
N ASP A 53 36.84 5.94 -16.04
CA ASP A 53 36.48 6.94 -15.03
C ASP A 53 35.00 7.31 -15.09
N VAL A 54 34.46 7.55 -16.28
CA VAL A 54 33.02 7.84 -16.44
C VAL A 54 32.16 6.66 -15.99
N ARG A 55 32.55 5.41 -16.28
CA ARG A 55 31.85 4.22 -15.78
C ARG A 55 31.91 4.11 -14.25
N LYS A 56 33.04 4.46 -13.62
CA LYS A 56 33.17 4.51 -12.17
C LYS A 56 32.30 5.61 -11.56
N VAL A 57 32.26 6.79 -12.15
CA VAL A 57 31.41 7.91 -11.71
C VAL A 57 29.93 7.57 -11.83
N ILE A 58 29.50 6.95 -12.94
CA ILE A 58 28.11 6.49 -13.11
C ILE A 58 27.78 5.39 -12.09
N SER A 59 28.71 4.46 -11.83
CA SER A 59 28.53 3.41 -10.84
C SER A 59 28.40 3.97 -9.42
N VAL A 60 29.25 4.92 -9.03
CA VAL A 60 29.16 5.59 -7.72
C VAL A 60 27.88 6.43 -7.62
N GLY A 61 27.51 7.12 -8.69
CA GLY A 61 26.25 7.88 -8.77
C GLY A 61 25.01 6.99 -8.62
N ALA A 62 25.00 5.82 -9.26
CA ALA A 62 23.91 4.85 -9.14
C ALA A 62 23.78 4.31 -7.70
N ILE A 63 24.90 4.04 -7.03
CA ILE A 63 24.92 3.62 -5.62
C ILE A 63 24.37 4.74 -4.73
N PHE A 64 24.78 5.98 -4.94
CA PHE A 64 24.31 7.12 -4.15
C PHE A 64 22.80 7.35 -4.33
N ILE A 65 22.30 7.26 -5.56
CA ILE A 65 20.85 7.36 -5.85
C ILE A 65 20.10 6.22 -5.17
N ALA A 66 20.60 4.97 -5.24
CA ALA A 66 19.99 3.84 -4.55
C ALA A 66 19.93 4.06 -3.03
N LEU A 67 21.01 4.57 -2.42
CA LEU A 67 21.03 4.90 -1.00
C LEU A 67 20.04 5.99 -0.64
N LEU A 68 19.92 7.06 -1.44
CA LEU A 68 18.92 8.11 -1.21
C LEU A 68 17.49 7.59 -1.31
N LEU A 69 17.21 6.68 -2.24
CA LEU A 69 15.89 6.05 -2.37
C LEU A 69 15.57 5.15 -1.16
N VAL A 70 16.55 4.38 -0.67
CA VAL A 70 16.40 3.53 0.53
C VAL A 70 16.21 4.40 1.77
N ILE A 71 17.05 5.43 1.96
CA ILE A 71 16.94 6.37 3.08
C ILE A 71 15.60 7.12 3.01
N GLY A 72 15.17 7.55 1.83
CA GLY A 72 13.87 8.19 1.62
C GLY A 72 12.70 7.27 1.96
N ALA A 73 12.74 6.00 1.55
CA ALA A 73 11.72 5.01 1.89
C ALA A 73 11.67 4.75 3.41
N ILE A 74 12.83 4.58 4.06
CA ILE A 74 12.93 4.41 5.52
C ILE A 74 12.41 5.68 6.22
N TYR A 75 12.82 6.87 5.77
CA TYR A 75 12.39 8.13 6.34
C TYR A 75 10.88 8.34 6.18
N MET A 76 10.29 7.96 5.05
CA MET A 76 8.83 7.98 4.88
C MET A 76 8.13 6.98 5.81
N HIS A 77 8.74 5.84 6.08
CA HIS A 77 8.18 4.84 7.00
C HIS A 77 8.33 5.25 8.48
N LEU A 78 9.38 5.99 8.84
CA LEU A 78 9.60 6.51 10.20
C LEU A 78 8.82 7.80 10.47
N ASN A 79 8.67 8.66 9.46
CA ASN A 79 7.92 9.92 9.55
C ASN A 79 6.43 9.75 9.23
N GLN A 80 6.00 8.56 8.81
CA GLN A 80 4.64 8.10 9.10
C GLN A 80 4.53 8.07 10.62
N LYS A 81 4.00 9.16 11.18
CA LYS A 81 3.75 9.35 12.60
C LYS A 81 3.14 8.07 13.16
N HIS A 82 3.96 7.22 13.77
CA HIS A 82 3.48 6.21 14.69
C HIS A 82 2.91 6.99 15.85
N ARG A 83 1.61 7.29 15.80
CA ARG A 83 0.81 7.57 16.99
C ARG A 83 0.69 6.28 17.81
N LEU A 84 1.82 5.67 18.16
CA LEU A 84 1.91 4.74 19.27
C LEU A 84 2.00 5.61 20.52
N GLY A 85 0.86 6.21 20.86
CA GLY A 85 0.62 6.66 22.22
C GLY A 85 0.63 5.42 23.10
N ARG A 86 1.80 5.09 23.64
CA ARG A 86 1.93 4.10 24.71
C ARG A 86 1.29 4.73 25.94
N LEU A 87 -0.01 4.50 26.12
CA LEU A 87 -0.72 4.91 27.33
C LEU A 87 -0.20 4.02 28.47
N ASN A 88 0.85 4.48 29.14
CA ASN A 88 1.27 3.91 30.41
C ASN A 88 0.25 4.41 31.44
N ILE A 89 -0.85 3.68 31.61
CA ILE A 89 -1.77 3.90 32.73
C ILE A 89 -1.07 3.33 33.96
N PRO A 90 -0.56 4.13 34.91
CA PRO A 90 -0.19 3.57 36.20
C PRO A 90 -1.45 2.97 36.83
N PRO A 91 -1.40 1.77 37.45
CA PRO A 91 -2.55 1.20 38.12
C PRO A 91 -2.96 2.15 39.24
N LYS A 92 -4.08 2.86 39.04
CA LYS A 92 -4.65 3.74 40.04
C LYS A 92 -5.18 2.84 41.15
N LYS A 93 -4.52 2.88 42.31
CA LYS A 93 -5.02 2.23 43.52
C LYS A 93 -6.43 2.75 43.80
N ASN A 94 -7.32 1.84 44.21
CA ASN A 94 -8.63 2.15 44.77
C ASN A 94 -8.43 3.18 45.88
N GLU A 95 -8.83 4.42 45.63
CA GLU A 95 -8.96 5.46 46.62
C GLU A 95 -10.47 5.67 46.82
N ASP A 96 -10.94 5.22 47.98
CA ASP A 96 -12.32 5.37 48.42
C ASP A 96 -12.72 6.85 48.40
N PHE A 97 -13.77 7.16 47.64
CA PHE A 97 -14.28 8.51 47.50
C PHE A 97 -15.07 8.89 48.74
N ASN A 98 -14.43 9.56 49.70
CA ASN A 98 -15.13 10.21 50.80
C ASN A 98 -15.86 11.45 50.29
N VAL A 99 -17.18 11.33 50.14
CA VAL A 99 -18.09 12.47 49.95
C VAL A 99 -18.07 13.33 51.21
N VAL A 100 -17.38 14.46 51.15
CA VAL A 100 -17.56 15.54 52.12
C VAL A 100 -18.65 16.46 51.59
N THR A 101 -19.86 16.30 52.15
CA THR A 101 -20.95 17.26 52.02
C THR A 101 -20.60 18.51 52.83
N ALA A 102 -19.99 19.50 52.18
CA ALA A 102 -20.00 20.87 52.69
C ALA A 102 -21.14 21.63 52.00
N ALA A 103 -22.16 21.98 52.78
CA ALA A 103 -23.28 22.78 52.33
C ALA A 103 -22.83 24.20 51.99
N GLY A 104 -23.12 24.63 50.76
CA GLY A 104 -23.23 26.05 50.39
C GLY A 104 -22.05 26.62 49.62
N VAL A 105 -22.11 26.58 48.29
CA VAL A 105 -21.87 27.74 47.38
C VAL A 105 -22.64 27.46 46.07
N ALA A 106 -23.18 28.52 45.48
CA ALA A 106 -24.06 28.56 44.31
C ALA A 106 -23.59 27.76 43.07
N ALA A 107 -24.59 27.30 42.33
CA ALA A 107 -24.56 26.60 41.05
C ALA A 107 -23.34 26.93 40.17
N GLN A 108 -22.41 25.97 40.09
CA GLN A 108 -21.57 25.80 38.92
C GLN A 108 -22.09 24.55 38.22
N THR A 109 -22.62 24.73 37.02
CA THR A 109 -22.92 23.66 36.08
C THR A 109 -21.62 22.89 35.86
N ILE A 110 -21.49 21.73 36.51
CA ILE A 110 -20.47 20.75 36.19
C ILE A 110 -20.75 20.35 34.75
N THR A 111 -20.06 20.97 33.81
CA THR A 111 -20.00 20.46 32.44
C THR A 111 -19.20 19.19 32.57
N THR A 112 -19.89 18.07 32.76
CA THR A 112 -19.30 16.75 32.71
C THR A 112 -18.69 16.64 31.32
N PHE A 113 -17.37 16.82 31.23
CA PHE A 113 -16.63 16.44 30.03
C PHE A 113 -16.80 14.93 29.92
N GLN A 114 -17.80 14.47 29.17
CA GLN A 114 -17.82 13.10 28.70
C GLN A 114 -16.57 12.95 27.84
N PRO A 115 -15.62 12.08 28.21
CA PRO A 115 -14.54 11.75 27.31
C PRO A 115 -15.19 11.22 26.02
N SER A 116 -14.97 11.91 24.91
CA SER A 116 -15.40 11.47 23.60
C SER A 116 -14.74 10.12 23.34
N THR A 117 -15.52 9.05 23.46
CA THR A 117 -15.07 7.72 23.08
C THR A 117 -14.98 7.70 21.56
N SER A 118 -13.81 7.39 21.00
CA SER A 118 -13.63 7.19 19.55
C SER A 118 -14.45 6.02 18.99
N GLN A 119 -15.14 5.27 19.86
CA GLN A 119 -15.99 4.16 19.47
C GLN A 119 -17.35 4.68 18.96
N PRO A 120 -17.86 4.15 17.83
CA PRO A 120 -19.16 4.54 17.30
C PRO A 120 -20.29 4.08 18.22
N SER A 121 -21.24 4.98 18.47
CA SER A 121 -22.49 4.68 19.20
C SER A 121 -23.40 3.74 18.40
N ALA A 122 -24.47 3.25 19.02
CA ALA A 122 -25.47 2.40 18.35
C ALA A 122 -26.15 3.15 17.19
N GLU A 123 -26.49 4.43 17.39
CA GLU A 123 -27.08 5.29 16.38
C GLU A 123 -26.09 5.52 15.22
N CYS A 124 -24.81 5.68 15.55
CA CYS A 124 -23.77 5.82 14.54
C CYS A 124 -23.62 4.56 13.68
N LEU A 125 -23.58 3.38 14.31
CA LEU A 125 -23.54 2.10 13.60
C LEU A 125 -24.76 1.91 12.69
N ALA A 126 -25.95 2.30 13.17
CA ALA A 126 -27.16 2.31 12.34
C ALA A 126 -27.00 3.23 11.12
N CYS A 127 -26.37 4.40 11.25
CA CYS A 127 -26.08 5.27 10.12
C CYS A 127 -25.02 4.70 9.17
N ILE A 128 -24.02 3.97 9.66
CA ILE A 128 -23.05 3.28 8.80
C ILE A 128 -23.77 2.23 7.93
N ALA A 129 -24.60 1.36 8.53
CA ALA A 129 -25.37 0.35 7.80
C ALA A 129 -26.41 0.97 6.83
N THR A 130 -27.09 2.03 7.26
CA THR A 130 -28.03 2.78 6.42
C THR A 130 -27.30 3.39 5.21
N THR A 131 -26.11 3.96 5.42
CA THR A 131 -25.31 4.52 4.35
C THR A 131 -24.87 3.43 3.37
N ALA A 132 -24.30 2.33 3.88
CA ALA A 132 -23.75 1.23 3.10
C ALA A 132 -24.80 0.57 2.19
N THR A 133 -25.95 0.16 2.76
CA THR A 133 -26.94 -0.66 2.03
C THR A 133 -28.39 -0.30 2.29
N ASN A 134 -28.66 0.78 3.02
CA ASN A 134 -30.00 1.06 3.56
C ASN A 134 -30.51 -0.08 4.46
N ASN A 135 -29.61 -0.67 5.26
CA ASN A 135 -29.89 -1.82 6.14
C ASN A 135 -30.36 -3.09 5.41
N VAL A 136 -30.11 -3.21 4.10
CA VAL A 136 -30.42 -4.42 3.33
C VAL A 136 -29.17 -5.32 3.27
N PRO A 137 -29.26 -6.61 3.64
CA PRO A 137 -28.12 -7.51 3.53
C PRO A 137 -27.61 -7.60 2.08
N ALA A 138 -26.30 -7.49 1.89
CA ALA A 138 -25.68 -7.53 0.58
C ALA A 138 -24.76 -8.75 0.39
N THR A 139 -24.58 -9.12 -0.88
CA THR A 139 -23.52 -10.02 -1.34
C THR A 139 -22.52 -9.18 -2.12
N CYS A 140 -21.23 -9.35 -1.84
CA CYS A 140 -20.15 -8.59 -2.45
C CYS A 140 -19.21 -9.52 -3.21
N THR A 141 -18.50 -8.96 -4.19
CA THR A 141 -17.35 -9.63 -4.82
C THR A 141 -16.09 -9.06 -4.18
N ASN A 142 -15.33 -9.88 -3.45
CA ASN A 142 -14.05 -9.50 -2.91
C ASN A 142 -12.93 -9.80 -3.92
N ARG A 143 -11.82 -9.05 -3.86
CA ARG A 143 -10.70 -9.23 -4.79
C ARG A 143 -10.15 -10.66 -4.71
N GLY A 144 -10.05 -11.33 -5.85
CA GLY A 144 -9.56 -12.71 -5.92
C GLY A 144 -10.50 -13.75 -5.28
N ARG A 145 -11.74 -13.38 -4.94
CA ARG A 145 -12.76 -14.29 -4.40
C ARG A 145 -14.04 -14.25 -5.23
N GLY A 146 -14.86 -15.28 -5.04
CA GLY A 146 -16.21 -15.32 -5.57
C GLY A 146 -17.15 -14.34 -4.86
N LYS A 147 -18.42 -14.37 -5.25
CA LYS A 147 -19.49 -13.67 -4.53
C LYS A 147 -19.68 -14.32 -3.16
N GLU A 148 -19.68 -13.51 -2.11
CA GLU A 148 -19.89 -13.95 -0.73
C GLU A 148 -20.68 -12.89 0.06
N PRO A 149 -21.35 -13.27 1.16
CA PRO A 149 -22.04 -12.31 2.00
C PRO A 149 -21.10 -11.23 2.52
N CYS A 150 -21.58 -9.99 2.58
CA CYS A 150 -20.86 -8.86 3.19
C CYS A 150 -21.76 -8.06 4.16
N GLY A 151 -22.98 -8.57 4.39
CA GLY A 151 -23.91 -8.03 5.38
C GLY A 151 -24.49 -6.67 5.02
N ILE A 152 -25.13 -6.06 6.01
CA ILE A 152 -25.69 -4.71 5.92
C ILE A 152 -24.61 -3.62 5.91
N TYR A 153 -23.41 -3.95 6.40
CA TYR A 153 -22.29 -3.02 6.43
C TYR A 153 -21.45 -3.06 5.15
N ARG A 154 -21.64 -4.05 4.24
CA ARG A 154 -20.74 -4.28 3.07
C ARG A 154 -19.27 -4.42 3.47
N ILE A 155 -19.00 -5.08 4.59
CA ILE A 155 -17.64 -5.34 5.06
C ILE A 155 -16.94 -6.21 4.02
N SER A 156 -15.87 -5.70 3.41
CA SER A 156 -15.05 -6.49 2.50
C SER A 156 -14.14 -7.44 3.28
N TYR A 157 -13.57 -8.44 2.59
CA TYR A 157 -12.64 -9.35 3.24
C TYR A 157 -11.40 -8.61 3.78
N ASP A 158 -10.83 -7.70 2.99
CA ASP A 158 -9.65 -6.92 3.40
C ASP A 158 -9.98 -6.01 4.60
N TYR A 159 -11.20 -5.47 4.66
CA TYR A 159 -11.69 -4.71 5.82
C TYR A 159 -11.67 -5.56 7.09
N TRP A 160 -12.19 -6.79 7.02
CA TRP A 160 -12.18 -7.73 8.14
C TRP A 160 -10.77 -8.17 8.52
N GLN A 161 -9.86 -8.37 7.56
CA GLN A 161 -8.46 -8.73 7.88
C GLN A 161 -7.76 -7.65 8.71
N ASP A 162 -8.07 -6.37 8.45
CA ASP A 162 -7.54 -5.26 9.22
C ASP A 162 -7.99 -5.31 10.70
N THR A 163 -9.01 -6.06 11.06
CA THR A 163 -9.52 -6.09 12.45
C THR A 163 -9.02 -7.26 13.28
N LEU A 164 -8.40 -8.28 12.66
CA LEU A 164 -8.02 -9.53 13.35
C LEU A 164 -7.01 -9.35 14.49
N GLY A 165 -6.21 -8.27 14.48
CA GLY A 165 -5.28 -7.95 15.57
C GLY A 165 -5.92 -7.24 16.77
N LEU A 166 -7.19 -6.84 16.65
CA LEU A 166 -7.94 -6.11 17.69
C LEU A 166 -9.10 -6.94 18.26
N ILE A 167 -9.68 -7.82 17.44
CA ILE A 167 -10.69 -8.78 17.86
C ILE A 167 -10.07 -9.82 18.79
N HIS A 168 -10.79 -10.23 19.84
CA HIS A 168 -10.30 -11.24 20.76
C HIS A 168 -10.08 -12.58 20.02
N PRO A 169 -8.93 -13.25 20.19
CA PRO A 169 -8.64 -14.53 19.52
C PRO A 169 -9.62 -15.67 19.85
N GLU A 170 -10.35 -15.60 20.97
CA GLU A 170 -11.33 -16.61 21.39
C GLU A 170 -12.73 -16.36 20.78
N ASP A 171 -12.95 -15.22 20.13
CA ASP A 171 -14.20 -14.94 19.40
C ASP A 171 -14.16 -15.67 18.05
N SER A 172 -14.44 -16.97 18.07
CA SER A 172 -14.37 -17.83 16.89
C SER A 172 -15.29 -17.34 15.76
N LEU A 173 -16.44 -16.75 16.10
CA LEU A 173 -17.36 -16.18 15.12
C LEU A 173 -16.70 -15.01 14.40
N ALA A 174 -16.07 -14.10 15.14
CA ALA A 174 -15.37 -12.97 14.53
C ALA A 174 -14.11 -13.35 13.75
N GLN A 175 -13.57 -14.54 13.98
CA GLN A 175 -12.50 -15.15 13.17
C GLN A 175 -13.02 -15.83 11.89
N ASP A 176 -14.34 -15.99 11.71
CA ASP A 176 -14.95 -16.41 10.45
C ASP A 176 -15.62 -15.23 9.75
N TYR A 177 -15.00 -14.76 8.66
CA TYR A 177 -15.53 -13.65 7.87
C TYR A 177 -16.99 -13.87 7.44
N LYS A 178 -17.34 -15.03 6.88
CA LYS A 178 -18.64 -15.25 6.23
C LYS A 178 -19.76 -15.34 7.25
N GLU A 179 -19.49 -15.97 8.38
CA GLU A 179 -20.46 -16.08 9.47
C GLU A 179 -20.60 -14.75 10.22
N CYS A 180 -19.50 -14.05 10.46
CA CYS A 180 -19.53 -12.81 11.22
C CYS A 180 -20.24 -11.67 10.50
N VAL A 181 -20.01 -11.48 9.19
CA VAL A 181 -20.59 -10.32 8.47
C VAL A 181 -22.11 -10.40 8.31
N VAL A 182 -22.71 -11.58 8.46
CA VAL A 182 -24.17 -11.75 8.45
C VAL A 182 -24.79 -11.67 9.84
N ASP A 183 -23.99 -11.85 10.90
CA ASP A 183 -24.41 -11.62 12.28
C ASP A 183 -24.26 -10.14 12.65
N ARG A 184 -25.33 -9.53 13.17
CA ARG A 184 -25.33 -8.08 13.43
C ARG A 184 -24.31 -7.67 14.48
N GLU A 185 -24.24 -8.39 15.60
CA GLU A 185 -23.38 -8.03 16.71
C GLU A 185 -21.91 -8.26 16.36
N CYS A 186 -21.62 -9.35 15.65
CA CYS A 186 -20.29 -9.66 15.15
C CYS A 186 -19.82 -8.63 14.12
N ALA A 187 -20.66 -8.30 13.14
CA ALA A 187 -20.35 -7.25 12.16
C ALA A 187 -20.10 -5.89 12.83
N GLU A 188 -20.88 -5.52 13.85
CA GLU A 188 -20.64 -4.31 14.63
C GLU A 188 -19.27 -4.34 15.36
N ARG A 189 -18.84 -5.50 15.89
CA ARG A 189 -17.50 -5.65 16.48
C ARG A 189 -16.39 -5.43 15.45
N ILE A 190 -16.56 -5.95 14.23
CA ILE A 190 -15.63 -5.66 13.11
C ILE A 190 -15.59 -4.15 12.86
N VAL A 191 -16.73 -3.48 12.71
CA VAL A 191 -16.77 -2.04 12.42
C VAL A 191 -16.10 -1.22 13.53
N ARG A 192 -16.41 -1.52 14.80
CA ARG A 192 -15.78 -0.86 15.95
C ARG A 192 -14.25 -1.03 15.94
N SER A 193 -13.77 -2.26 15.72
CA SER A 193 -12.34 -2.55 15.64
C SER A 193 -11.67 -1.82 14.48
N TYR A 194 -12.34 -1.68 13.33
CA TYR A 194 -11.81 -0.96 12.19
C TYR A 194 -11.73 0.55 12.42
N VAL A 195 -12.76 1.13 13.04
CA VAL A 195 -12.76 2.53 13.46
C VAL A 195 -11.64 2.77 14.47
N GLU A 196 -11.47 1.90 15.46
CA GLU A 196 -10.39 1.98 16.45
C GLU A 196 -8.99 1.91 15.81
N ARG A 197 -8.81 1.03 14.82
CA ARG A 197 -7.53 0.87 14.12
C ARG A 197 -7.08 2.14 13.41
N TYR A 198 -8.03 2.85 12.79
CA TYR A 198 -7.70 3.98 11.94
C TYR A 198 -7.89 5.31 12.65
N ASP A 199 -9.00 5.54 13.35
CA ASP A 199 -9.24 6.70 14.24
C ASP A 199 -8.79 8.03 13.61
N TRP A 200 -9.37 8.36 12.44
CA TRP A 200 -9.01 9.54 11.63
C TRP A 200 -10.16 10.52 11.51
N ASP A 201 -9.81 11.81 11.61
CA ASP A 201 -10.62 12.95 11.20
C ASP A 201 -10.65 13.00 9.66
N CYS A 202 -11.71 12.45 9.08
CA CYS A 202 -11.87 12.27 7.65
C CYS A 202 -12.45 13.52 6.97
N ASN A 203 -13.27 14.30 7.68
CA ASN A 203 -13.85 15.54 7.14
C ASN A 203 -12.95 16.77 7.36
N GLY A 204 -11.95 16.68 8.24
CA GLY A 204 -10.96 17.71 8.51
C GLY A 204 -11.42 18.81 9.45
N ASP A 205 -12.43 18.58 10.29
CA ASP A 205 -12.99 19.59 11.21
C ASP A 205 -12.29 19.64 12.58
N GLY A 206 -11.33 18.74 12.81
CA GLY A 206 -10.56 18.66 14.06
C GLY A 206 -11.18 17.78 15.13
N ARG A 207 -12.31 17.11 14.83
CA ARG A 207 -12.97 16.13 15.70
C ARG A 207 -12.99 14.78 15.01
N ILE A 208 -13.22 13.73 15.79
CA ILE A 208 -13.44 12.37 15.27
C ILE A 208 -14.79 11.95 15.81
N GLU A 209 -15.79 12.03 14.95
CA GLU A 209 -17.19 11.81 15.31
C GLU A 209 -17.84 10.84 14.31
N CYS A 210 -19.16 10.64 14.44
CA CYS A 210 -19.84 9.65 13.61
C CYS A 210 -19.70 9.91 12.10
N ARG A 211 -19.63 11.18 11.70
CA ARG A 211 -19.39 11.57 10.31
C ARG A 211 -18.07 10.99 9.79
N ASP A 212 -17.01 11.04 10.58
CA ASP A 212 -15.72 10.48 10.23
C ASP A 212 -15.78 8.96 10.15
N HIS A 213 -16.45 8.32 11.09
CA HIS A 213 -16.63 6.86 11.09
C HIS A 213 -17.37 6.37 9.83
N VAL A 214 -18.42 7.08 9.41
CA VAL A 214 -19.14 6.76 8.16
C VAL A 214 -18.24 6.96 6.94
N ILE A 215 -17.51 8.09 6.85
CA ILE A 215 -16.62 8.36 5.72
C ILE A 215 -15.49 7.32 5.66
N LEU A 216 -14.85 7.03 6.78
CA LEU A 216 -13.84 5.99 6.93
C LEU A 216 -14.36 4.63 6.47
N HIS A 217 -15.57 4.26 6.87
CA HIS A 217 -16.16 2.98 6.47
C HIS A 217 -16.40 2.92 4.96
N MET A 218 -16.97 3.97 4.35
CA MET A 218 -17.30 3.97 2.92
C MET A 218 -16.07 4.08 2.00
N ARG A 219 -15.01 4.76 2.44
CA ARG A 219 -13.82 5.06 1.61
C ARG A 219 -12.57 4.27 2.00
N GLY A 220 -12.61 3.58 3.13
CA GLY A 220 -11.44 3.00 3.77
C GLY A 220 -10.44 4.07 4.22
N PRO A 221 -9.32 3.66 4.83
CA PRO A 221 -8.31 4.56 5.33
C PRO A 221 -7.75 5.44 4.20
N GLY A 222 -7.34 4.85 3.08
CA GLY A 222 -6.72 5.58 1.98
C GLY A 222 -7.59 6.75 1.47
N GLY A 223 -8.89 6.53 1.30
CA GLY A 223 -9.81 7.56 0.85
C GLY A 223 -10.12 8.61 1.94
N CYS A 224 -10.23 8.20 3.21
CA CYS A 224 -10.35 9.13 4.34
C CYS A 224 -9.12 10.06 4.41
N ARG A 225 -7.90 9.53 4.30
CA ARG A 225 -6.66 10.34 4.31
C ARG A 225 -6.58 11.31 3.14
N ARG A 226 -7.07 10.91 1.97
CA ARG A 226 -7.15 11.75 0.76
C ARG A 226 -8.34 12.72 0.80
N ARG A 227 -9.23 12.63 1.81
CA ARG A 227 -10.46 13.41 1.94
C ARG A 227 -11.34 13.31 0.69
N GLU A 228 -11.44 12.10 0.16
CA GLU A 228 -12.29 11.85 -1.02
C GLU A 228 -13.76 12.02 -0.66
N SER A 229 -14.50 12.73 -1.52
CA SER A 229 -15.94 12.88 -1.35
C SER A 229 -16.62 11.52 -1.42
N LEU A 230 -17.69 11.32 -0.65
CA LEU A 230 -18.59 10.18 -0.82
C LEU A 230 -19.28 10.23 -2.19
N GLU A 231 -19.64 9.06 -2.71
CA GLU A 231 -20.53 8.96 -3.87
C GLU A 231 -21.88 9.56 -3.53
N ASP A 232 -22.57 10.14 -4.51
CA ASP A 232 -23.80 10.90 -4.28
C ASP A 232 -24.88 10.10 -3.53
N GLU A 233 -25.00 8.81 -3.85
CA GLU A 233 -25.93 7.91 -3.16
C GLU A 233 -25.56 7.71 -1.67
N HIS A 234 -24.30 7.37 -1.39
CA HIS A 234 -23.80 7.22 -0.02
C HIS A 234 -23.93 8.54 0.76
N LYS A 235 -23.58 9.66 0.13
CA LYS A 235 -23.71 11.00 0.72
C LYS A 235 -25.16 11.31 1.09
N SER A 236 -26.10 11.07 0.17
CA SER A 236 -27.53 11.28 0.41
C SER A 236 -28.07 10.44 1.57
N ARG A 237 -27.67 9.16 1.65
CA ARG A 237 -28.09 8.27 2.74
C ARG A 237 -27.52 8.70 4.09
N MET A 238 -26.24 9.08 4.14
CA MET A 238 -25.60 9.58 5.34
C MET A 238 -26.29 10.85 5.87
N GLU A 239 -26.50 11.85 5.00
CA GLU A 239 -27.15 13.12 5.37
C GLU A 239 -28.58 12.91 5.88
N LYS A 240 -29.34 12.02 5.24
CA LYS A 240 -30.67 11.64 5.72
C LYS A 240 -30.59 11.01 7.11
N CYS A 241 -29.69 10.06 7.34
CA CYS A 241 -29.58 9.39 8.63
C CYS A 241 -29.26 10.38 9.77
N PHE A 242 -28.28 11.25 9.55
CA PHE A 242 -27.90 12.28 10.54
C PHE A 242 -29.03 13.23 10.87
N LYS A 243 -29.83 13.61 9.87
CA LYS A 243 -31.03 14.42 10.08
C LYS A 243 -32.10 13.71 10.92
N TYR A 244 -32.29 12.40 10.74
CA TYR A 244 -33.33 11.65 11.46
C TYR A 244 -32.91 11.22 12.87
N MET A 245 -31.62 11.01 13.10
CA MET A 245 -31.07 10.51 14.37
C MET A 245 -30.51 11.62 15.28
N ASP A 246 -30.64 12.89 14.89
CA ASP A 246 -30.11 14.07 15.60
C ASP A 246 -28.58 13.97 15.87
N ILE A 247 -27.86 13.37 14.93
CA ILE A 247 -26.39 13.27 14.92
C ILE A 247 -25.90 14.45 14.08
N ILE A 248 -25.85 15.65 14.67
CA ILE A 248 -25.42 16.88 13.99
C ILE A 248 -23.97 17.20 14.33
#